data_AF-A0A968CK63-F1
#
_entry.id   AF-A0A968CK63-F1
#
_cell.length_a   1.000
_cell.length_b   1.000
_cell.length_c   1.000
_cell.angle_alpha   90.00
_cell.angle_beta   90.00
_cell.angle_gamma   90.00
#
_symmetry.space_group_name_H-M   'P 1'
#
loop_
_entity.id
_entity.type
_entity.pdbx_description
1 polymer ?
#
loop_
_entity_poly.entity_id
_entity_poly.type
_entity_poly.pdbx_seq_one_letter_code
_entity_poly.pdbx_strand_id
1 'polypeptide(L)'
;HHRALQRPRRRLRRHRRPGQPRGRPLCGSAVGACTQGREICSGGSLVCDGAFEGGPETCNAADDDCDGNVDEGNPGGGAACGSAVGACAEGMLTCVDGGLTCTGGTTPTAELCNGVDDNCDGTVDEGNPEGGSACGTDIGVCQRGTETCTGGSIVCVGRVDGSAEVCDGLDNDCDGSTDEGNPGGGAACGNTTGACTAGVEACQGGTIVCQGGTGPAAETCNAMDDDCDGSIDED
;
A
#
# COMPACT_ATOMS: atom_id res chain seq x y z
N HIS A 1 -19.61 12.99 -98.63
CA HIS A 1 -20.48 13.31 -97.48
C HIS A 1 -19.89 14.50 -96.72
N HIS A 2 -20.67 15.59 -96.63
CA HIS A 2 -20.22 16.95 -96.37
C HIS A 2 -19.64 17.19 -94.96
N ARG A 3 -18.55 17.98 -94.93
CA ARG A 3 -17.85 18.54 -93.78
C ARG A 3 -18.26 20.02 -93.57
N ALA A 4 -18.19 20.46 -92.31
CA ALA A 4 -18.19 21.84 -91.78
C ALA A 4 -19.54 22.60 -91.87
N LEU A 5 -20.01 23.35 -90.87
CA LEU A 5 -19.32 24.40 -90.11
C LEU A 5 -19.87 24.52 -88.66
N GLN A 6 -18.96 24.61 -87.70
CA GLN A 6 -19.22 24.96 -86.29
C GLN A 6 -19.48 26.47 -86.16
N ARG A 7 -20.55 26.86 -85.46
CA ARG A 7 -20.77 28.24 -85.00
C ARG A 7 -20.08 28.45 -83.63
N PRO A 8 -19.38 29.56 -83.40
CA PRO A 8 -18.66 29.77 -82.15
C PRO A 8 -19.61 30.15 -81.00
N ARG A 9 -19.55 29.41 -79.89
CA ARG A 9 -20.19 29.82 -78.63
C ARG A 9 -19.41 30.99 -78.05
N ARG A 10 -20.02 32.18 -78.01
CA ARG A 10 -19.50 33.37 -77.35
C ARG A 10 -19.15 33.03 -75.89
N ARG A 11 -17.88 33.15 -75.52
CA ARG A 11 -17.45 33.20 -74.11
C ARG A 11 -18.11 34.42 -73.47
N LEU A 12 -19.03 34.19 -72.54
CA LEU A 12 -19.43 35.19 -71.56
C LEU A 12 -18.19 35.50 -70.71
N ARG A 13 -17.44 36.54 -71.10
CA ARG A 13 -16.51 37.20 -70.18
C ARG A 13 -17.36 37.70 -69.02
N ARG A 14 -17.25 37.06 -67.85
CA ARG A 14 -17.69 37.67 -66.59
C ARG A 14 -16.86 38.95 -66.43
N HIS A 15 -17.44 40.07 -66.85
CA HIS A 15 -16.92 41.38 -66.52
C HIS A 15 -16.92 41.47 -64.99
N ARG A 16 -15.72 41.51 -64.39
CA ARG A 16 -15.54 42.02 -63.04
C ARG A 16 -16.19 43.41 -63.01
N ARG A 17 -17.15 43.61 -62.11
CA ARG A 17 -17.72 44.93 -61.84
C ARG A 17 -16.57 45.87 -61.43
N PRO A 18 -16.31 46.99 -62.13
CA PRO A 18 -15.44 48.03 -61.62
C PRO A 18 -16.16 48.73 -60.48
N GLY A 19 -15.55 48.77 -59.29
CA GLY A 19 -16.09 49.52 -58.15
C GLY A 19 -16.45 48.72 -56.90
N GLN A 20 -16.13 47.41 -56.80
CA GLN A 20 -16.02 46.81 -55.46
C GLN A 20 -14.73 47.35 -54.83
N PRO A 21 -14.78 48.03 -53.66
CA PRO A 21 -13.57 48.39 -52.95
C PRO A 21 -12.83 47.08 -52.69
N ARG A 22 -11.59 46.97 -53.19
CA ARG A 22 -10.70 45.92 -52.71
C ARG A 22 -10.64 46.15 -51.20
N GLY A 23 -11.09 45.17 -50.40
CA GLY A 23 -10.85 45.22 -48.96
C GLY A 23 -9.36 45.54 -48.77
N ARG A 24 -9.07 46.47 -47.85
CA ARG A 24 -7.68 46.78 -47.48
C ARG A 24 -6.95 45.46 -47.18
N PRO A 25 -5.67 45.32 -47.58
CA PRO A 25 -4.91 44.10 -47.32
C PRO A 25 -4.99 43.77 -45.83
N LEU A 26 -5.10 42.48 -45.53
CA LEU A 26 -5.01 42.01 -44.16
C LEU A 26 -3.55 42.09 -43.70
N CYS A 27 -3.38 42.32 -42.42
CA CYS A 27 -2.08 42.34 -41.75
C CYS A 27 -2.23 41.70 -40.36
N GLY A 28 -1.11 41.30 -39.76
CA GLY A 28 -1.10 40.48 -38.54
C GLY A 28 -1.28 38.99 -38.81
N SER A 29 -1.28 38.19 -37.75
CA SER A 29 -1.44 36.72 -37.78
C SER A 29 -2.91 36.32 -37.52
N ALA A 30 -3.32 35.15 -38.04
CA ALA A 30 -4.55 34.48 -37.63
C ALA A 30 -4.28 33.08 -37.05
N VAL A 31 -3.07 32.92 -36.52
CA VAL A 31 -2.63 31.74 -35.79
C VAL A 31 -3.01 31.95 -34.32
N GLY A 32 -3.40 30.87 -33.62
CA GLY A 32 -3.70 30.96 -32.19
C GLY A 32 -4.87 31.87 -31.81
N ALA A 33 -4.66 32.65 -30.75
CA ALA A 33 -5.61 33.64 -30.25
C ALA A 33 -5.67 34.93 -31.09
N CYS A 34 -4.89 35.01 -32.17
CA CYS A 34 -4.59 36.27 -32.84
C CYS A 34 -5.63 36.65 -33.90
N THR A 35 -5.88 37.95 -34.02
CA THR A 35 -6.83 38.50 -34.98
C THR A 35 -6.12 39.29 -36.06
N GLN A 36 -6.37 38.96 -37.32
CA GLN A 36 -5.90 39.77 -38.44
C GLN A 36 -6.57 41.14 -38.44
N GLY A 37 -5.75 42.18 -38.51
CA GLY A 37 -6.16 43.55 -38.72
C GLY A 37 -6.30 43.88 -40.21
N ARG A 38 -6.45 45.17 -40.50
CA ARG A 38 -6.38 45.69 -41.88
C ARG A 38 -5.36 46.78 -41.98
N GLU A 39 -4.64 46.80 -43.10
CA GLU A 39 -3.68 47.85 -43.37
C GLU A 39 -4.40 49.18 -43.60
N ILE A 40 -4.04 50.18 -42.81
CA ILE A 40 -4.54 51.54 -42.93
C ILE A 40 -3.39 52.51 -43.22
N CYS A 41 -3.65 53.55 -44.01
CA CYS A 41 -2.71 54.64 -44.16
C CYS A 41 -2.91 55.63 -43.01
N SER A 42 -1.88 55.78 -42.17
CA SER A 42 -1.83 56.77 -41.09
C SER A 42 -0.47 57.46 -41.12
N GLY A 43 -0.45 58.80 -41.19
CA GLY A 43 0.80 59.57 -41.22
C GLY A 43 1.73 59.33 -42.44
N GLY A 44 1.21 58.78 -43.54
CA GLY A 44 2.00 58.48 -44.75
C GLY A 44 2.67 57.10 -44.76
N SER A 45 2.43 56.26 -43.75
CA SER A 45 2.86 54.85 -43.69
C SER A 45 1.66 53.91 -43.58
N LEU A 46 1.84 52.66 -44.01
CA LEU A 46 0.89 51.58 -43.73
C LEU A 46 1.08 51.14 -42.28
N VAL A 47 -0.02 51.11 -41.53
CA VAL A 47 -0.09 50.63 -40.15
C VAL A 47 -1.15 49.55 -40.09
N CYS A 48 -0.93 48.50 -39.30
CA CYS A 48 -1.95 47.49 -39.08
C CYS A 48 -2.94 47.94 -38.00
N ASP A 49 -4.20 48.13 -38.37
CA ASP A 49 -5.26 48.54 -37.45
C ASP A 49 -6.13 47.34 -37.08
N GLY A 50 -6.33 47.15 -35.78
CA GLY A 50 -7.13 46.07 -35.23
C GLY A 50 -6.47 44.69 -35.24
N ALA A 51 -5.15 44.59 -35.47
CA ALA A 51 -4.42 43.35 -35.24
C ALA A 51 -4.10 43.17 -33.75
N PHE A 52 -4.26 41.95 -33.25
CA PHE A 52 -3.69 41.52 -31.98
C PHE A 52 -2.42 40.74 -32.32
N GLU A 53 -1.26 41.28 -31.91
CA GLU A 53 0.07 40.77 -32.27
C GLU A 53 0.67 39.87 -31.18
N GLY A 54 -0.17 39.42 -30.23
CA GLY A 54 0.22 38.47 -29.18
C GLY A 54 0.77 39.10 -27.89
N GLY A 55 0.91 38.27 -26.86
CA GLY A 55 1.53 38.55 -25.56
C GLY A 55 2.47 37.40 -25.16
N PRO A 56 3.12 37.44 -23.98
CA PRO A 56 3.92 36.30 -23.53
C PRO A 56 3.04 35.07 -23.32
N GLU A 57 3.56 33.90 -23.68
CA GLU A 57 2.90 32.62 -23.45
C GLU A 57 2.42 32.44 -22.01
N THR A 58 1.19 31.97 -21.87
CA THR A 58 0.59 31.53 -20.62
C THR A 58 0.18 30.08 -20.77
N CYS A 59 0.43 29.23 -19.76
CA CYS A 59 0.01 27.84 -19.80
C CYS A 59 -1.52 27.70 -19.84
N ASN A 60 -2.10 27.68 -21.03
CA ASN A 60 -3.55 27.73 -21.25
C ASN A 60 -4.02 26.97 -22.50
N ALA A 61 -3.12 26.26 -23.19
CA ALA A 61 -3.37 25.55 -24.45
C ALA A 61 -3.77 26.46 -25.62
N ALA A 62 -3.42 27.73 -25.56
CA ALA A 62 -3.50 28.69 -26.65
C ALA A 62 -2.09 29.15 -27.05
N ASP A 63 -1.99 29.58 -28.30
CA ASP A 63 -0.84 30.33 -28.82
C ASP A 63 -1.15 31.80 -28.55
N ASP A 64 -0.56 32.32 -27.46
CA ASP A 64 -0.78 33.67 -26.93
C ASP A 64 0.15 34.68 -27.64
N ASP A 65 1.30 34.25 -28.14
CA ASP A 65 2.34 35.09 -28.76
C ASP A 65 2.32 35.13 -30.31
N CYS A 66 1.42 34.34 -30.92
CA CYS A 66 1.17 34.21 -32.35
C CYS A 66 2.29 33.57 -33.18
N ASP A 67 3.25 32.86 -32.58
CA ASP A 67 4.37 32.25 -33.30
C ASP A 67 4.02 30.90 -33.96
N GLY A 68 2.86 30.33 -33.63
CA GLY A 68 2.33 29.07 -34.15
C GLY A 68 2.70 27.83 -33.34
N ASN A 69 3.41 27.98 -32.24
CA ASN A 69 3.57 26.99 -31.19
C ASN A 69 2.58 27.31 -30.06
N VAL A 70 2.22 26.29 -29.30
CA VAL A 70 1.31 26.44 -28.16
C VAL A 70 2.12 26.13 -26.91
N ASP A 71 2.04 27.01 -25.91
CA ASP A 71 2.69 26.86 -24.60
C ASP A 71 4.20 26.57 -24.68
N GLU A 72 4.94 27.16 -25.64
CA GLU A 72 6.37 26.90 -25.79
C GLU A 72 7.24 27.51 -24.68
N GLY A 73 8.35 26.85 -24.37
CA GLY A 73 9.28 27.33 -23.34
C GLY A 73 8.82 27.14 -21.90
N ASN A 74 7.78 26.33 -21.65
CA ASN A 74 7.23 26.04 -20.31
C ASN A 74 6.70 27.29 -19.58
N PRO A 75 5.71 28.00 -20.15
CA PRO A 75 5.17 29.22 -19.57
C PRO A 75 4.59 28.97 -18.17
N GLY A 76 4.94 29.83 -17.20
CA GLY A 76 4.51 29.68 -15.81
C GLY A 76 5.13 28.51 -15.03
N GLY A 77 5.98 27.68 -15.67
CA GLY A 77 6.68 26.56 -15.05
C GLY A 77 8.05 26.92 -14.48
N GLY A 78 8.81 25.90 -14.08
CA GLY A 78 10.19 26.01 -13.59
C GLY A 78 10.34 26.16 -12.07
N ALA A 79 9.25 26.45 -11.35
CA ALA A 79 9.26 26.41 -9.89
C ALA A 79 9.25 24.97 -9.37
N ALA A 80 9.87 24.75 -8.21
CA ALA A 80 9.79 23.48 -7.50
C ALA A 80 8.34 23.21 -7.03
N CYS A 81 7.97 21.95 -6.97
CA CYS A 81 6.68 21.48 -6.48
C CYS A 81 6.83 20.16 -5.72
N GLY A 82 5.88 19.86 -4.83
CA GLY A 82 5.96 18.67 -3.97
C GLY A 82 6.68 18.95 -2.64
N SER A 83 7.28 17.91 -2.06
CA SER A 83 7.98 17.94 -0.76
C SER A 83 9.27 17.13 -0.85
N ALA A 84 10.28 17.49 -0.05
CA ALA A 84 11.51 16.73 0.12
C ALA A 84 11.55 15.97 1.47
N VAL A 85 10.39 15.81 2.12
CA VAL A 85 10.24 15.13 3.40
C VAL A 85 9.98 13.64 3.17
N GLY A 86 10.58 12.78 4.00
CA GLY A 86 10.33 11.34 3.96
C GLY A 86 10.74 10.69 2.63
N ALA A 87 9.84 9.90 2.07
CA ALA A 87 9.97 9.27 0.75
C ALA A 87 9.72 10.24 -0.42
N CYS A 88 9.19 11.44 -0.16
CA CYS A 88 8.88 12.38 -1.21
C CYS A 88 10.13 13.02 -1.82
N ALA A 89 10.00 13.37 -3.08
CA ALA A 89 10.98 14.15 -3.82
C ALA A 89 10.29 15.33 -4.48
N GLU A 90 10.92 16.48 -4.44
CA GLU A 90 10.46 17.65 -5.19
C GLU A 90 10.56 17.40 -6.70
N GLY A 91 9.53 17.81 -7.42
CA GLY A 91 9.51 17.90 -8.86
C GLY A 91 9.64 19.34 -9.34
N MET A 92 9.37 19.54 -10.63
CA MET A 92 9.31 20.85 -11.27
C MET A 92 7.96 21.04 -11.95
N LEU A 93 7.39 22.24 -11.83
CA LEU A 93 6.20 22.61 -12.57
C LEU A 93 6.52 22.69 -14.06
N THR A 94 5.77 21.94 -14.85
CA THR A 94 5.83 21.91 -16.30
C THR A 94 4.45 22.13 -16.88
N CYS A 95 4.33 23.02 -17.86
CA CYS A 95 3.13 23.21 -18.65
C CYS A 95 2.93 21.99 -19.55
N VAL A 96 1.84 21.28 -19.34
CA VAL A 96 1.43 20.11 -20.13
C VAL A 96 -0.04 20.29 -20.46
N ASP A 97 -0.37 20.33 -21.75
CA ASP A 97 -1.75 20.47 -22.25
C ASP A 97 -2.51 21.67 -21.65
N GLY A 98 -1.85 22.83 -21.51
CA GLY A 98 -2.43 24.05 -20.94
C GLY A 98 -2.65 24.03 -19.42
N GLY A 99 -2.03 23.08 -18.70
CA GLY A 99 -2.05 23.03 -17.24
C GLY A 99 -0.66 22.85 -16.64
N LEU A 100 -0.37 23.58 -15.56
CA LEU A 100 0.84 23.34 -14.77
C LEU A 100 0.73 22.02 -14.02
N THR A 101 1.60 21.09 -14.38
CA THR A 101 1.70 19.76 -13.77
C THR A 101 3.06 19.61 -13.09
N CYS A 102 3.08 19.04 -11.89
CA CYS A 102 4.34 18.72 -11.21
C CYS A 102 4.94 17.44 -11.82
N THR A 103 6.12 17.54 -12.45
CA THR A 103 6.81 16.39 -13.05
C THR A 103 8.13 16.11 -12.35
N GLY A 104 8.50 14.83 -12.28
CA GLY A 104 9.77 14.38 -11.68
C GLY A 104 9.78 14.29 -10.15
N GLY A 105 8.69 14.64 -9.47
CA GLY A 105 8.56 14.49 -8.01
C GLY A 105 7.92 13.15 -7.62
N THR A 106 8.12 12.76 -6.35
CA THR A 106 7.41 11.65 -5.71
C THR A 106 6.30 12.22 -4.85
N THR A 107 5.06 11.80 -5.08
CA THR A 107 3.89 12.28 -4.33
C THR A 107 3.68 11.46 -3.07
N PRO A 108 3.11 12.06 -1.99
CA PRO A 108 2.65 11.35 -0.81
C PRO A 108 1.79 10.12 -1.12
N THR A 109 2.02 9.03 -0.39
CA THR A 109 1.16 7.84 -0.36
C THR A 109 0.62 7.59 1.05
N ALA A 110 -0.21 6.57 1.24
CA ALA A 110 -0.61 6.17 2.58
C ALA A 110 0.59 5.53 3.30
N GLU A 111 0.68 5.74 4.62
CA GLU A 111 1.72 5.10 5.44
C GLU A 111 1.69 3.58 5.34
N LEU A 112 2.88 3.00 5.30
CA LEU A 112 3.13 1.59 5.47
C LEU A 112 3.95 1.39 6.75
N CYS A 113 3.98 0.19 7.32
CA CYS A 113 4.84 -0.08 8.46
C CYS A 113 6.26 -0.46 7.98
N ASN A 114 7.01 0.52 7.48
CA ASN A 114 8.29 0.28 6.80
C ASN A 114 9.45 1.14 7.33
N GLY A 115 9.19 2.02 8.31
CA GLY A 115 10.20 2.91 8.90
C GLY A 115 10.52 4.12 8.02
N VAL A 116 9.65 4.43 7.07
CA VAL A 116 9.72 5.56 6.14
C VAL A 116 8.45 6.38 6.30
N ASP A 117 8.59 7.70 6.15
CA ASP A 117 7.47 8.64 6.05
C ASP A 117 7.00 8.65 4.58
N ASP A 118 5.97 7.85 4.29
CA ASP A 118 5.44 7.63 2.94
C ASP A 118 4.45 8.74 2.52
N ASN A 119 3.79 9.35 3.50
CA ASN A 119 2.81 10.42 3.33
C ASN A 119 3.44 11.83 3.36
N CYS A 120 4.72 11.90 3.72
CA CYS A 120 5.57 13.08 3.73
C CYS A 120 5.07 14.21 4.64
N ASP A 121 4.42 13.86 5.75
CA ASP A 121 3.92 14.80 6.77
C ASP A 121 4.95 15.13 7.86
N GLY A 122 6.11 14.46 7.82
CA GLY A 122 7.23 14.66 8.75
C GLY A 122 7.23 13.70 9.93
N THR A 123 6.31 12.76 9.98
CA THR A 123 6.27 11.68 10.95
C THR A 123 6.37 10.32 10.26
N VAL A 124 6.95 9.34 10.93
CA VAL A 124 7.22 8.01 10.35
C VAL A 124 6.27 7.01 10.96
N ASP A 125 5.64 6.18 10.13
CA ASP A 125 4.75 5.08 10.51
C ASP A 125 3.62 5.52 11.47
N GLU A 126 3.02 6.70 11.27
CA GLU A 126 1.99 7.20 12.20
C GLU A 126 0.61 6.53 12.03
N GLY A 127 -0.15 6.51 13.13
CA GLY A 127 -1.50 5.93 13.11
C GLY A 127 -1.55 4.40 13.10
N ASN A 128 -0.43 3.71 13.37
CA ASN A 128 -0.32 2.26 13.36
C ASN A 128 -0.66 1.64 11.99
N PRO A 129 0.08 2.01 10.92
CA PRO A 129 -0.16 1.50 9.58
C PRO A 129 -0.01 -0.02 9.57
N GLU A 130 -0.87 -0.70 8.80
CA GLU A 130 -0.94 -2.17 8.67
C GLU A 130 -1.22 -2.95 9.98
N GLY A 131 -1.32 -2.28 11.13
CA GLY A 131 -1.62 -2.87 12.42
C GLY A 131 -3.11 -2.94 12.77
N GLY A 132 -3.39 -3.33 14.01
CA GLY A 132 -4.74 -3.40 14.58
C GLY A 132 -5.42 -4.77 14.48
N SER A 133 -4.87 -5.69 13.70
CA SER A 133 -5.35 -7.08 13.66
C SER A 133 -4.99 -7.82 14.96
N ALA A 134 -5.77 -8.86 15.29
CA ALA A 134 -5.43 -9.75 16.39
C ALA A 134 -4.29 -10.70 15.99
N CYS A 135 -3.41 -11.03 16.92
CA CYS A 135 -2.28 -11.93 16.71
C CYS A 135 -2.12 -12.89 17.89
N GLY A 136 -1.54 -14.08 17.65
CA GLY A 136 -1.50 -15.16 18.64
C GLY A 136 -2.76 -16.01 18.66
N THR A 137 -2.97 -16.77 19.74
CA THR A 137 -4.10 -17.68 19.94
C THR A 137 -4.80 -17.43 21.28
N ASP A 138 -6.05 -17.84 21.38
CA ASP A 138 -6.91 -17.82 22.57
C ASP A 138 -7.26 -19.24 23.04
N ILE A 139 -6.43 -20.21 22.66
CA ILE A 139 -6.52 -21.62 23.06
C ILE A 139 -5.76 -21.82 24.38
N GLY A 140 -6.30 -22.67 25.26
CA GLY A 140 -5.68 -22.99 26.53
C GLY A 140 -5.49 -21.77 27.43
N VAL A 141 -4.27 -21.60 27.92
CA VAL A 141 -3.88 -20.45 28.76
C VAL A 141 -3.45 -19.22 27.94
N CYS A 142 -3.28 -19.36 26.62
CA CYS A 142 -2.82 -18.28 25.76
C CYS A 142 -3.83 -17.15 25.61
N GLN A 143 -3.31 -15.98 25.26
CA GLN A 143 -4.10 -14.79 25.00
C GLN A 143 -3.64 -14.12 23.73
N ARG A 144 -4.61 -13.69 22.91
CA ARG A 144 -4.35 -12.88 21.72
C ARG A 144 -3.84 -11.50 22.10
N GLY A 145 -2.87 -11.02 21.35
CA GLY A 145 -2.43 -9.62 21.33
C GLY A 145 -3.03 -8.84 20.17
N THR A 146 -2.49 -7.65 19.96
CA THR A 146 -2.83 -6.77 18.82
C THR A 146 -1.56 -6.38 18.07
N GLU A 147 -1.62 -6.45 16.74
CA GLU A 147 -0.55 -6.04 15.85
C GLU A 147 -0.34 -4.51 15.93
N THR A 148 0.90 -4.12 16.18
CA THR A 148 1.32 -2.72 16.33
C THR A 148 2.58 -2.49 15.51
N CYS A 149 2.57 -1.47 14.66
CA CYS A 149 3.74 -0.99 13.95
C CYS A 149 4.69 -0.32 14.94
N THR A 150 5.89 -0.88 15.07
CA THR A 150 6.92 -0.34 15.96
C THR A 150 8.27 -0.38 15.24
N GLY A 151 8.76 0.79 14.85
CA GLY A 151 10.06 0.94 14.18
C GLY A 151 10.11 0.26 12.81
N GLY A 152 9.10 0.47 11.96
CA GLY A 152 9.02 -0.12 10.63
C GLY A 152 8.81 -1.62 10.61
N SER A 153 8.20 -2.20 11.64
CA SER A 153 7.85 -3.62 11.68
C SER A 153 6.59 -3.87 12.50
N ILE A 154 5.75 -4.78 12.01
CA ILE A 154 4.57 -5.25 12.73
C ILE A 154 5.01 -6.18 13.87
N VAL A 155 4.63 -5.81 15.09
CA VAL A 155 4.90 -6.57 16.31
C VAL A 155 3.58 -6.90 16.99
N CYS A 156 3.45 -8.12 17.49
CA CYS A 156 2.29 -8.50 18.30
C CYS A 156 2.48 -8.05 19.76
N VAL A 157 1.66 -7.09 20.21
CA VAL A 157 1.74 -6.54 21.56
C VAL A 157 0.63 -7.13 22.43
N GLY A 158 0.96 -7.51 23.66
CA GLY A 158 0.00 -7.98 24.65
C GLY A 158 -0.44 -9.44 24.52
N ARG A 159 0.22 -10.25 23.66
CA ARG A 159 -0.03 -11.69 23.60
C ARG A 159 0.58 -12.41 24.81
N VAL A 160 -0.04 -13.52 25.21
CA VAL A 160 0.55 -14.53 26.09
C VAL A 160 0.85 -15.74 25.22
N ASP A 161 2.14 -16.05 25.07
CA ASP A 161 2.62 -17.21 24.31
C ASP A 161 2.54 -18.49 25.15
N GLY A 162 2.42 -19.62 24.47
CA GLY A 162 2.45 -20.94 25.09
C GLY A 162 3.81 -21.28 25.69
N SER A 163 3.80 -22.22 26.62
CA SER A 163 4.96 -22.79 27.29
C SER A 163 4.85 -24.32 27.29
N ALA A 164 5.93 -25.04 27.59
CA ALA A 164 5.85 -26.50 27.62
C ALA A 164 4.79 -27.00 28.62
N GLU A 165 4.10 -28.08 28.26
CA GLU A 165 3.11 -28.72 29.12
C GLU A 165 3.66 -29.07 30.50
N VAL A 166 2.79 -28.91 31.49
CA VAL A 166 2.99 -29.32 32.88
C VAL A 166 1.72 -30.05 33.29
N CYS A 167 1.84 -31.10 34.11
CA CYS A 167 0.68 -31.84 34.58
C CYS A 167 -0.16 -31.03 35.57
N ASP A 168 -0.97 -30.11 35.07
CA ASP A 168 -1.80 -29.19 35.84
C ASP A 168 -3.25 -29.11 35.32
N GLY A 169 -3.56 -29.83 34.25
CA GLY A 169 -4.91 -29.89 33.67
C GLY A 169 -5.24 -28.67 32.83
N LEU A 170 -4.24 -27.87 32.46
CA LEU A 170 -4.33 -26.76 31.54
C LEU A 170 -3.58 -27.10 30.24
N ASP A 171 -3.96 -26.42 29.17
CA ASP A 171 -3.26 -26.45 27.88
C ASP A 171 -2.28 -25.28 27.89
N ASN A 172 -1.03 -25.57 28.25
CA ASN A 172 0.02 -24.60 28.52
C ASN A 172 0.76 -24.20 27.25
N ASP A 173 0.84 -25.08 26.25
CA ASP A 173 1.49 -24.85 24.97
C ASP A 173 0.55 -24.31 23.88
N CYS A 174 -0.75 -24.34 24.17
CA CYS A 174 -1.85 -23.79 23.40
C CYS A 174 -2.09 -24.49 22.06
N ASP A 175 -1.81 -25.79 21.98
CA ASP A 175 -2.04 -26.62 20.80
C ASP A 175 -3.49 -27.17 20.70
N GLY A 176 -4.28 -27.03 21.77
CA GLY A 176 -5.67 -27.49 21.86
C GLY A 176 -5.83 -28.83 22.59
N SER A 177 -4.73 -29.41 23.06
CA SER A 177 -4.66 -30.60 23.90
C SER A 177 -4.26 -30.21 25.32
N THR A 178 -4.69 -31.00 26.29
CA THR A 178 -4.36 -30.75 27.70
C THR A 178 -3.48 -31.87 28.20
N ASP A 179 -2.36 -31.53 28.84
CA ASP A 179 -1.41 -32.46 29.43
C ASP A 179 -0.91 -33.56 28.44
N GLU A 180 -0.68 -33.25 27.16
CA GLU A 180 -0.26 -34.24 26.17
C GLU A 180 1.21 -34.68 26.34
N GLY A 181 1.51 -35.92 25.95
CA GLY A 181 2.88 -36.44 26.04
C GLY A 181 3.34 -36.82 27.45
N ASN A 182 2.44 -36.91 28.44
CA ASN A 182 2.75 -37.26 29.83
C ASN A 182 3.71 -36.26 30.50
N PRO A 183 3.36 -34.97 30.58
CA PRO A 183 4.23 -33.95 31.15
C PRO A 183 4.50 -34.23 32.63
N GLY A 184 5.74 -34.07 33.08
CA GLY A 184 6.15 -34.35 34.45
C GLY A 184 6.12 -35.83 34.88
N GLY A 185 5.68 -36.75 34.02
CA GLY A 185 5.67 -38.19 34.30
C GLY A 185 6.90 -38.93 33.77
N GLY A 186 6.84 -40.27 33.81
CA GLY A 186 7.86 -41.17 33.28
C GLY A 186 8.90 -41.63 34.30
N ALA A 187 8.94 -41.05 35.51
CA ALA A 187 9.76 -41.57 36.60
C ALA A 187 9.16 -42.86 37.18
N ALA A 188 9.99 -43.68 37.82
CA ALA A 188 9.52 -44.85 38.56
C ALA A 188 8.85 -44.41 39.88
N CYS A 189 7.79 -45.11 40.27
CA CYS A 189 7.03 -44.84 41.49
C CYS A 189 6.63 -46.14 42.20
N GLY A 190 6.22 -46.05 43.47
CA GLY A 190 5.84 -47.20 44.28
C GLY A 190 7.03 -47.89 44.96
N ASN A 191 6.75 -49.04 45.60
CA ASN A 191 7.72 -49.85 46.33
C ASN A 191 8.04 -51.13 45.52
N THR A 192 9.24 -51.68 45.72
CA THR A 192 9.69 -52.96 45.14
C THR A 192 9.97 -54.01 46.22
N THR A 193 9.55 -53.76 47.45
CA THR A 193 9.69 -54.65 48.60
C THR A 193 8.53 -55.63 48.64
N GLY A 194 8.79 -56.86 49.08
CA GLY A 194 7.74 -57.86 49.24
C GLY A 194 7.00 -58.22 47.95
N ALA A 195 5.68 -58.24 48.02
CA ALA A 195 4.78 -58.47 46.89
C ALA A 195 4.56 -57.22 46.01
N CYS A 196 5.03 -56.03 46.43
CA CYS A 196 4.87 -54.80 45.65
C CYS A 196 5.73 -54.79 44.39
N THR A 197 5.23 -54.07 43.39
CA THR A 197 5.95 -53.82 42.13
C THR A 197 5.95 -52.32 41.82
N ALA A 198 7.07 -51.81 41.33
CA ALA A 198 7.17 -50.41 40.92
C ALA A 198 6.28 -50.14 39.68
N GLY A 199 5.63 -48.99 39.69
CA GLY A 199 4.94 -48.42 38.55
C GLY A 199 5.74 -47.32 37.86
N VAL A 200 5.09 -46.63 36.94
CA VAL A 200 5.60 -45.42 36.27
C VAL A 200 4.63 -44.27 36.47
N GLU A 201 5.17 -43.08 36.73
CA GLU A 201 4.39 -41.85 36.87
C GLU A 201 3.72 -41.50 35.53
N ALA A 202 2.43 -41.24 35.59
CA ALA A 202 1.61 -40.80 34.46
C ALA A 202 0.80 -39.57 34.87
N CYS A 203 0.71 -38.58 33.99
CA CYS A 203 -0.17 -37.45 34.14
C CYS A 203 -1.60 -37.85 33.78
N GLN A 204 -2.52 -37.69 34.72
CA GLN A 204 -3.93 -37.95 34.50
C GLN A 204 -4.80 -36.87 35.15
N GLY A 205 -5.49 -36.10 34.31
CA GLY A 205 -6.40 -35.04 34.75
C GLY A 205 -5.69 -33.99 35.59
N GLY A 206 -4.52 -33.52 35.13
CA GLY A 206 -3.73 -32.52 35.84
C GLY A 206 -3.09 -32.98 37.14
N THR A 207 -2.90 -34.29 37.34
CA THR A 207 -2.19 -34.81 38.50
C THR A 207 -1.32 -36.00 38.12
N ILE A 208 -0.10 -36.05 38.68
CA ILE A 208 0.80 -37.20 38.55
C ILE A 208 0.28 -38.35 39.40
N VAL A 209 0.02 -39.48 38.75
CA VAL A 209 -0.42 -40.73 39.38
C VAL A 209 0.55 -41.87 39.08
N CYS A 210 0.71 -42.80 40.02
CA CYS A 210 1.53 -43.99 39.80
C CYS A 210 0.72 -45.08 39.09
N GLN A 211 1.20 -45.58 37.95
CA GLN A 211 0.50 -46.58 37.15
C GLN A 211 1.30 -47.86 36.94
N GLY A 212 0.58 -48.99 36.90
CA GLY A 212 1.15 -50.30 36.58
C GLY A 212 1.90 -50.98 37.73
N GLY A 213 2.05 -50.33 38.88
CA GLY A 213 2.61 -50.93 40.09
C GLY A 213 1.57 -51.56 41.00
N THR A 214 1.99 -52.55 41.80
CA THR A 214 1.22 -53.11 42.91
C THR A 214 1.66 -52.40 44.18
N GLY A 215 0.75 -51.64 44.80
CA GLY A 215 1.00 -50.98 46.08
C GLY A 215 0.73 -51.91 47.28
N PRO A 216 1.05 -51.45 48.50
CA PRO A 216 0.75 -52.14 49.76
C PRO A 216 -0.70 -52.61 49.85
N ALA A 217 -0.89 -53.86 50.24
CA ALA A 217 -2.16 -54.44 50.65
C ALA A 217 -2.11 -54.82 52.13
N ALA A 218 -3.24 -55.24 52.71
CA ALA A 218 -3.22 -55.76 54.07
C ALA A 218 -2.62 -57.16 54.08
N GLU A 219 -1.77 -57.45 55.07
CA GLU A 219 -1.17 -58.77 55.27
C GLU A 219 -2.23 -59.88 55.28
N THR A 220 -1.91 -60.95 54.56
CA THR A 220 -2.62 -62.22 54.65
C THR A 220 -1.60 -63.29 54.93
N CYS A 221 -1.93 -64.28 55.79
CA CYS A 221 -1.01 -65.38 56.12
C CYS A 221 -0.77 -66.30 54.91
N ASN A 222 0.04 -65.81 53.98
CA ASN A 222 0.32 -66.34 52.66
C ASN A 222 1.83 -66.46 52.41
N ALA A 223 2.66 -66.13 53.43
CA ALA A 223 4.12 -66.10 53.39
C ALA A 223 4.69 -65.09 52.38
N MET A 224 3.95 -64.04 52.07
CA MET A 224 4.37 -62.86 51.32
C MET A 224 4.24 -61.63 52.22
N ASP A 225 5.05 -60.63 51.91
CA ASP A 225 4.98 -59.28 52.47
C ASP A 225 4.02 -58.49 51.58
N ASP A 226 2.72 -58.55 51.89
CA ASP A 226 1.62 -57.96 51.12
C ASP A 226 1.58 -56.43 51.30
N ASP A 227 2.00 -55.91 52.46
CA ASP A 227 2.02 -54.48 52.81
C ASP A 227 3.34 -53.77 52.46
N CYS A 228 4.36 -54.55 52.12
CA CYS A 228 5.64 -54.11 51.59
C CYS A 228 6.47 -53.29 52.58
N ASP A 229 6.32 -53.54 53.88
CA ASP A 229 7.11 -52.90 54.94
C ASP A 229 8.47 -53.59 55.20
N GLY A 230 8.66 -54.79 54.63
CA GLY A 230 9.88 -55.59 54.75
C GLY A 230 9.79 -56.75 55.76
N SER A 231 8.65 -56.95 56.39
CA SER A 231 8.31 -58.06 57.28
C SER A 231 7.35 -59.04 56.54
N ILE A 232 7.13 -60.25 57.08
CA ILE A 232 6.21 -61.22 56.46
C ILE A 232 5.21 -61.70 57.51
N ASP A 233 3.91 -61.61 57.22
CA ASP A 233 2.79 -62.10 58.03
C ASP A 233 2.77 -61.55 59.50
N GLU A 234 3.01 -60.26 59.71
CA GLU A 234 3.14 -59.62 61.05
C GLU A 234 1.86 -59.05 61.68
N ASP A 235 0.78 -58.91 60.91
CA ASP A 235 -0.51 -58.32 61.34
C ASP A 235 -1.61 -59.36 61.66
#